data_AF-X0Q8S4-F1
#
_entry.id   AF-X0Q8S4-F1
#
_cell.length_a   1.000
_cell.length_b   1.000
_cell.length_c   1.000
_cell.angle_alpha   90.00
_cell.angle_beta   90.00
_cell.angle_gamma   90.00
#
_symmetry.space_group_name_H-M   'P 1'
#
loop_
_entity.id
_entity.type
_entity.pdbx_description
1 polymer ?
#
loop_
_entity_poly.entity_id
_entity_poly.type
_entity_poly.pdbx_seq_one_letter_code
_entity_poly.pdbx_strand_id
1 'polypeptide(L)' 'MHKQAISEVGERLFVEALAPDGLVEAISLLQHPFMIGVQWHPELNYAQDSFSKFLFTEFIHHAREPQTE' A
#
# COMPACT_ATOMS: atom_id res chain seq x y z
N MET A 1 0.90 -14.50 -2.92
CA MET A 1 -0.15 -15.48 -2.54
C MET A 1 -0.18 -15.53 -1.03
N HIS A 2 -1.33 -15.29 -0.41
CA HIS A 2 -1.47 -15.21 1.04
C HIS A 2 -2.56 -16.16 1.54
N LYS A 3 -2.41 -16.66 2.78
CA LYS A 3 -3.40 -17.49 3.47
C LYS A 3 -4.11 -16.74 4.61
N GLN A 4 -3.71 -15.51 4.83
CA GLN A 4 -4.21 -14.63 5.89
C GLN A 4 -4.46 -13.26 5.26
N ALA A 5 -5.36 -12.50 5.87
CA ALA A 5 -5.72 -11.16 5.46
C ALA A 5 -6.22 -10.38 6.68
N ILE A 6 -6.39 -9.07 6.50
CA ILE A 6 -6.91 -8.18 7.53
C ILE A 6 -8.36 -8.56 7.86
N SER A 7 -8.62 -8.87 9.13
CA SER A 7 -9.98 -9.10 9.64
C SER A 7 -10.63 -7.84 10.18
N GLU A 8 -9.85 -6.96 10.79
CA GLU A 8 -10.30 -5.67 11.33
C GLU A 8 -9.20 -4.63 11.06
N VAL A 9 -9.61 -3.48 10.54
CA VAL A 9 -8.67 -2.40 10.19
C VAL A 9 -8.37 -1.60 11.45
N GLY A 10 -7.08 -1.44 11.76
CA GLY A 10 -6.64 -0.72 12.95
C GLY A 10 -7.04 0.76 12.93
N GLU A 11 -7.08 1.37 14.12
CA GLU A 11 -7.42 2.78 14.26
C GLU A 11 -6.50 3.68 13.42
N ARG A 12 -7.10 4.66 12.73
CA ARG A 12 -6.44 5.63 11.83
C ARG A 12 -5.91 5.08 10.51
N LEU A 13 -6.00 3.76 10.29
CA LEU A 13 -5.77 3.18 8.97
C LEU A 13 -7.00 3.37 8.10
N PHE A 14 -6.77 3.66 6.82
CA PHE A 14 -7.82 3.81 5.83
C PHE A 14 -7.74 2.68 4.80
N VAL A 15 -8.89 2.16 4.36
CA VAL A 15 -8.95 1.13 3.32
C VAL A 15 -8.87 1.80 1.95
N GLU A 16 -7.81 1.50 1.22
CA GLU A 16 -7.55 2.06 -0.11
C GLU A 16 -8.03 1.14 -1.24
N ALA A 17 -8.01 -0.18 -1.01
CA ALA A 17 -8.45 -1.15 -1.99
C ALA A 17 -9.15 -2.34 -1.35
N LEU A 18 -10.20 -2.81 -2.03
CA LEU A 18 -10.93 -4.03 -1.73
C LEU A 18 -10.89 -4.95 -2.95
N ALA A 19 -10.74 -6.25 -2.72
CA ALA A 19 -11.03 -7.26 -3.72
C ALA A 19 -12.56 -7.40 -3.94
N PRO A 20 -13.02 -8.03 -5.04
CA PRO A 20 -14.46 -8.19 -5.30
C PRO A 20 -15.24 -8.95 -4.23
N ASP A 21 -14.57 -9.77 -3.42
CA ASP A 21 -15.14 -10.50 -2.27
C ASP A 21 -15.14 -9.69 -0.97
N GLY A 22 -14.67 -8.44 -1.01
CA GLY A 22 -14.60 -7.54 0.14
C GLY A 22 -13.33 -7.66 0.97
N LEU A 23 -12.33 -8.46 0.53
CA LEU A 23 -11.05 -8.54 1.22
C LEU A 23 -10.29 -7.21 1.13
N VAL A 24 -9.73 -6.75 2.25
CA VAL A 24 -8.84 -5.57 2.25
C VAL A 24 -7.53 -5.91 1.56
N GLU A 25 -7.28 -5.22 0.44
CA GLU A 25 -6.08 -5.42 -0.39
C GLU A 25 -5.06 -4.29 -0.20
N ALA A 26 -5.48 -3.09 0.20
CA ALA A 26 -4.56 -2.01 0.52
C ALA A 26 -5.06 -1.12 1.66
N ILE A 27 -4.12 -0.60 2.44
CA ILE A 27 -4.34 0.34 3.53
C ILE A 27 -3.35 1.50 3.50
N SER A 28 -3.76 2.66 4.00
CA SER A 28 -2.89 3.82 4.23
C SER A 28 -3.02 4.35 5.66
N LEU A 29 -2.09 5.21 6.09
CA LEU A 29 -2.17 5.94 7.35
C LEU A 29 -2.27 7.44 7.09
N LEU A 30 -3.43 8.02 7.34
CA LEU A 30 -3.75 9.42 7.00
C LEU A 30 -2.83 10.47 7.66
N GLN A 31 -2.25 10.14 8.82
CA GLN A 31 -1.38 11.04 9.59
C GLN A 31 0.11 10.82 9.29
N HIS A 32 0.45 10.06 8.27
CA HIS A 32 1.83 9.82 7.86
C HIS A 32 2.06 10.37 6.45
N PRO A 33 3.18 11.06 6.18
CA PRO A 33 3.44 11.67 4.86
C PRO A 33 3.34 10.69 3.70
N PHE A 34 3.81 9.46 3.92
CA PHE A 34 3.64 8.37 2.96
C PHE A 34 3.67 7.01 3.66
N MET A 35 2.50 6.38 3.81
CA MET A 35 2.40 4.99 4.27
C MET A 35 1.34 4.27 3.46
N ILE A 36 1.76 3.25 2.73
CA ILE A 36 0.89 2.34 2.00
C ILE A 36 1.28 0.91 2.35
N GLY A 37 0.30 0.07 2.65
CA GLY A 37 0.44 -1.37 2.80
C GLY A 37 -0.42 -2.04 1.76
N VAL A 38 0.13 -3.03 1.06
CA VAL A 38 -0.59 -3.80 0.04
C VAL A 38 -0.51 -5.29 0.38
N GLN A 39 -1.58 -6.01 0.10
CA GLN A 39 -1.70 -7.43 0.42
C GLN A 39 -1.12 -8.33 -0.69
N TRP A 40 -1.11 -7.86 -1.94
CA TRP A 40 -0.44 -8.52 -3.04
C TRP A 40 1.07 -8.23 -3.05
N HIS A 41 1.78 -8.83 -4.01
CA HIS A 41 3.23 -8.72 -4.16
C HIS A 41 3.58 -7.82 -5.37
N PRO A 42 3.71 -6.49 -5.19
CA PRO A 42 4.04 -5.58 -6.30
C PRO A 42 5.45 -5.83 -6.87
N GLU A 43 6.33 -6.50 -6.13
CA GLU A 43 7.68 -6.84 -6.58
C GLU A 43 7.71 -7.92 -7.67
N LEU A 44 6.73 -8.83 -7.70
CA LEU A 44 6.79 -10.03 -8.55
C LEU A 44 6.63 -9.73 -10.05
N ASN A 45 5.95 -8.63 -10.41
CA ASN A 45 5.80 -8.23 -11.81
C ASN A 45 6.05 -6.74 -12.04
N TYR A 46 6.90 -6.13 -11.21
CA TYR A 46 7.23 -4.72 -11.26
C TYR A 46 7.56 -4.21 -12.68
N ALA A 47 8.31 -4.97 -13.47
CA ALA A 47 8.75 -4.53 -14.79
C ALA A 47 7.61 -4.38 -15.81
N GLN A 48 6.48 -5.07 -15.60
CA GLN A 48 5.37 -5.12 -16.56
C GLN A 48 4.06 -4.56 -15.99
N ASP A 49 3.95 -4.42 -14.68
CA ASP A 49 2.79 -3.82 -14.01
C ASP A 49 3.02 -2.33 -13.71
N SER A 50 2.25 -1.47 -14.38
CA SER A 50 2.33 -0.01 -14.18
C SER A 50 1.97 0.40 -12.76
N PHE A 51 1.09 -0.34 -12.08
CA PHE A 51 0.69 0.02 -10.72
C PHE A 51 1.80 -0.29 -9.71
N SER A 52 2.42 -1.45 -9.82
CA SER A 52 3.63 -1.77 -9.07
C SER A 52 4.74 -0.76 -9.31
N LYS A 53 4.96 -0.33 -10.57
CA LYS A 53 5.93 0.75 -10.87
C LYS A 53 5.62 2.04 -10.14
N PHE A 54 4.36 2.43 -10.15
CA PHE A 54 3.89 3.63 -9.49
C PHE A 54 4.16 3.57 -7.97
N LEU A 55 3.78 2.48 -7.30
CA LEU A 55 3.97 2.33 -5.85
C LEU A 55 5.43 2.51 -5.41
N PHE A 56 6.38 1.87 -6.07
CA PHE A 56 7.79 2.05 -5.72
C PHE A 56 8.33 3.42 -6.12
N THR A 57 7.85 3.99 -7.23
CA THR A 57 8.25 5.35 -7.65
C THR A 57 7.86 6.38 -6.60
N GLU A 58 6.61 6.34 -6.13
CA GLU A 58 6.12 7.23 -5.08
C GLU A 58 6.81 6.96 -3.74
N PHE A 59 7.04 5.69 -3.39
CA PHE A 59 7.80 5.36 -2.19
C PHE A 59 9.21 5.97 -2.20
N ILE A 60 9.93 5.87 -3.32
CA ILE A 60 11.27 6.46 -3.47
C ILE A 60 11.20 7.99 -3.47
N HIS A 61 10.19 8.57 -4.12
CA HIS A 61 9.96 10.02 -4.11
C HIS A 61 9.86 10.53 -2.67
N HIS A 62 8.92 9.98 -1.89
CA HIS A 62 8.69 10.40 -0.52
C HIS A 62 9.83 10.05 0.44
N ALA A 63 10.60 8.98 0.17
CA ALA A 63 11.79 8.65 0.96
C ALA A 63 12.96 9.63 0.73
N ARG A 64 12.95 10.38 -0.38
CA ARG A 64 13.96 11.40 -0.70
C ARG A 64 13.59 12.79 -0.16
N GLU A 65 12.31 13.03 0.10
CA GLU A 65 11.87 14.29 0.68
C GLU A 65 12.30 14.37 2.14
N PRO A 66 12.92 15.48 2.58
CA PRO A 66 13.21 15.67 4.00
C PRO A 66 11.89 15.70 4.76
N GLN A 67 11.74 14.80 5.75
CA GLN A 67 10.57 14.83 6.62
C GLN A 67 10.64 16.09 7.49
N THR A 68 9.77 17.06 7.20
CA THR A 68 9.55 18.21 8.07
C THR A 68 8.58 17.79 9.18
N GLU A 69 9.03 17.91 10.43
CA GLU A 69 8.22 17.74 11.64
C GLU A 69 7.13 18.83 11.77
#